data_AF-A0A914KCW6-F1
#
_entry.id   AF-A0A914KCW6-F1
#
_cell.length_a   1.000
_cell.length_b   1.000
_cell.length_c   1.000
_cell.angle_alpha   90.00
_cell.angle_beta   90.00
_cell.angle_gamma   90.00
#
_symmetry.space_group_name_H-M   'P 1'
#
loop_
_entity.id
_entity.type
_entity.pdbx_description
1 polymer ?
#
loop_
_entity_poly.entity_id
_entity_poly.type
_entity_poly.pdbx_seq_one_letter_code
_entity_poly.pdbx_strand_id
1 'polypeptide(L)'
;MPPDDFEKIRRQVHTIVSTDANGMSLEDLLEDIKAMFGYDLPELAKDHGYTAVQLLEMMVDDVIVETNGDEYWIQAMVKQDTKHV
;
A
#
# COMPACT_ATOMS: atom_id res chain seq x y z
N MET A 1 15.06 7.66 -3.94
CA MET A 1 14.00 7.39 -4.93
C MET A 1 13.68 8.67 -5.70
N PRO A 2 13.55 8.63 -7.04
CA PRO A 2 13.06 9.75 -7.83
C PRO A 2 11.59 10.08 -7.52
N PRO A 3 11.14 11.35 -7.57
CA PRO A 3 9.75 11.72 -7.27
C PRO A 3 8.72 11.05 -8.17
N ASP A 4 9.05 10.81 -9.45
CA ASP A 4 8.15 10.18 -10.42
C ASP A 4 7.82 8.72 -10.05
N ASP A 5 8.75 8.01 -9.42
CA ASP A 5 8.53 6.62 -9.04
C ASP A 5 7.62 6.51 -7.82
N PHE A 6 7.65 7.51 -6.94
CA PHE A 6 6.73 7.59 -5.80
C PHE A 6 5.27 7.68 -6.25
N GLU A 7 4.98 8.53 -7.25
CA GLU A 7 3.63 8.65 -7.82
C GLU A 7 3.18 7.35 -8.52
N LYS A 8 4.10 6.68 -9.23
CA LYS A 8 3.81 5.39 -9.87
C LYS A 8 3.50 4.30 -8.86
N ILE A 9 4.33 4.17 -7.81
CA ILE A 9 4.09 3.20 -6.72
C ILE A 9 2.74 3.49 -6.07
N ARG A 10 2.46 4.75 -5.72
CA ARG A 10 1.15 5.15 -5.16
C ARG A 10 -0.03 4.70 -6.03
N ARG A 11 0.01 4.99 -7.34
CA ARG A 11 -1.04 4.57 -8.28
C ARG A 11 -1.17 3.05 -8.37
N GLN A 12 -0.05 2.35 -8.34
CA GLN A 12 -0.05 0.90 -8.45
C GLN A 12 -0.59 0.23 -7.19
N VAL A 13 -0.15 0.67 -6.02
CA VAL A 13 -0.72 0.22 -4.72
C VAL A 13 -2.22 0.44 -4.72
N HIS A 14 -2.67 1.65 -5.07
CA HIS A 14 -4.10 1.96 -5.16
C HIS A 14 -4.82 1.01 -6.15
N THR A 15 -4.23 0.71 -7.31
CA THR A 15 -4.83 -0.19 -8.30
C THR A 15 -4.96 -1.61 -7.77
N ILE A 16 -3.92 -2.14 -7.13
CA ILE A 16 -3.91 -3.50 -6.59
C ILE A 16 -4.96 -3.62 -5.48
N VAL A 17 -4.91 -2.74 -4.48
CA VAL A 17 -5.81 -2.77 -3.32
C VAL A 17 -7.26 -2.43 -3.68
N SER A 18 -7.50 -1.72 -4.79
CA SER A 18 -8.86 -1.46 -5.30
C SER A 18 -9.42 -2.61 -6.15
N THR A 19 -8.55 -3.46 -6.71
CA THR A 19 -8.97 -4.58 -7.54
C THR A 19 -9.35 -5.78 -6.69
N ASP A 20 -8.67 -6.00 -5.56
CA ASP A 20 -9.00 -7.08 -4.64
C ASP A 20 -9.94 -6.60 -3.51
N ALA A 21 -11.21 -6.99 -3.60
CA ALA A 21 -12.22 -6.66 -2.59
C ALA A 21 -11.95 -7.31 -1.22
N ASN A 22 -11.10 -8.34 -1.15
CA ASN A 22 -10.72 -8.99 0.11
C ASN A 22 -9.45 -8.38 0.72
N GLY A 23 -8.78 -7.46 0.00
CA GLY A 23 -7.45 -7.00 0.32
C GLY A 23 -6.38 -8.03 0.01
N MET A 24 -5.15 -7.72 0.41
CA MET A 24 -4.00 -8.59 0.24
C MET A 24 -3.08 -8.52 1.46
N SER A 25 -2.20 -9.49 1.62
CA SER A 25 -1.18 -9.40 2.67
C SER A 25 -0.20 -8.26 2.36
N LEU A 26 0.31 -7.63 3.42
CA LEU A 26 1.37 -6.64 3.29
C LEU A 26 2.61 -7.24 2.63
N GLU A 27 2.96 -8.48 2.95
CA GLU A 27 4.12 -9.16 2.35
C GLU A 27 3.99 -9.27 0.84
N ASP A 28 2.85 -9.77 0.35
CA ASP A 28 2.58 -9.88 -1.09
C ASP A 28 2.64 -8.50 -1.78
N LEU A 29 2.07 -7.46 -1.16
CA LEU A 29 2.09 -6.10 -1.72
C LEU A 29 3.53 -5.58 -1.85
N LEU A 30 4.36 -5.83 -0.84
CA LEU A 30 5.75 -5.38 -0.82
C LEU A 30 6.59 -6.14 -1.84
N GLU A 31 6.37 -7.45 -2.00
CA GLU A 31 7.01 -8.26 -3.04
C GLU A 31 6.63 -7.78 -4.45
N ASP A 32 5.35 -7.51 -4.68
CA ASP A 32 4.84 -6.98 -5.95
C ASP A 32 5.49 -5.63 -6.31
N ILE A 33 5.56 -4.70 -5.35
CA ILE A 33 6.20 -3.39 -5.56
C ILE A 33 7.70 -3.57 -5.85
N LYS A 34 8.38 -4.45 -5.13
CA LYS A 34 9.79 -4.74 -5.37
C LYS A 34 10.02 -5.37 -6.74
N ALA A 35 9.15 -6.27 -7.18
CA ALA A 35 9.22 -6.89 -8.49
C ALA A 35 8.96 -5.90 -9.63
N MET A 36 7.98 -5.01 -9.47
CA MET A 36 7.59 -4.04 -10.50
C MET A 36 8.53 -2.85 -10.60
N PHE A 37 8.98 -2.31 -9.46
CA PHE A 37 9.73 -1.05 -9.41
C PHE A 37 11.18 -1.21 -8.96
N GLY A 38 11.58 -2.40 -8.48
CA GLY A 38 12.94 -2.66 -7.99
C GLY A 38 13.25 -2.01 -6.64
N TYR A 39 12.22 -1.52 -5.92
CA TYR A 39 12.39 -0.84 -4.64
C TYR A 39 11.96 -1.72 -3.47
N ASP A 40 12.86 -1.89 -2.52
CA ASP A 40 12.56 -2.53 -1.24
C ASP A 40 11.99 -1.48 -0.27
N LEU A 41 10.66 -1.40 -0.20
CA LEU A 41 9.98 -0.42 0.65
C LEU A 41 10.31 -0.58 2.15
N PRO A 42 10.43 -1.80 2.72
CA PRO A 42 10.92 -1.97 4.09
C PRO A 42 12.28 -1.34 4.35
N GLU A 43 13.25 -1.53 3.44
CA GLU A 43 14.57 -0.90 3.56
C GLU A 43 14.47 0.62 3.49
N LEU A 44 13.70 1.15 2.52
CA LEU A 44 13.48 2.59 2.38
C LEU A 44 12.79 3.21 3.61
N ALA A 45 11.77 2.54 4.14
CA ALA A 45 11.09 3.00 5.35
C ALA A 45 12.06 3.08 6.52
N LYS A 46 12.90 2.05 6.69
CA LYS A 46 13.90 1.98 7.76
C LYS A 46 14.94 3.10 7.67
N ASP A 47 15.41 3.44 6.47
CA ASP A 47 16.34 4.56 6.26
C ASP A 47 15.78 5.91 6.72
N HIS A 48 14.45 6.03 6.75
CA HIS A 48 13.73 7.22 7.19
C HIS A 48 13.16 7.09 8.62
N GLY A 49 13.40 5.98 9.32
CA GLY A 49 12.91 5.74 10.68
C GLY A 49 11.43 5.35 10.76
N TYR A 50 10.86 4.85 9.66
CA TYR A 50 9.47 4.39 9.55
C TYR A 50 9.39 2.87 9.39
N THR A 51 8.21 2.32 9.64
CA THR A 51 7.86 0.96 9.20
C THR A 51 7.34 0.98 7.76
N ALA A 52 7.35 -0.16 7.08
CA ALA A 52 6.77 -0.28 5.74
C ALA A 52 5.28 0.13 5.71
N VAL A 53 4.54 -0.22 6.78
CA VAL A 53 3.14 0.20 6.98
C VAL A 53 3.03 1.72 7.04
N GLN A 54 3.81 2.38 7.90
CA GLN A 54 3.77 3.85 8.01
C GLN A 54 4.14 4.53 6.69
N LEU A 55 5.13 3.98 5.96
CA LEU A 55 5.48 4.50 4.65
C LEU A 55 4.30 4.38 3.67
N LEU A 56 3.62 3.23 3.65
CA LEU A 56 2.42 3.02 2.82
C LEU A 56 1.26 3.95 3.20
N GLU A 57 0.98 4.12 4.49
CA GLU A 57 -0.05 5.04 4.99
C GLU A 57 0.25 6.51 4.61
N MET A 58 1.52 6.91 4.59
CA MET A 58 1.93 8.24 4.12
C MET A 58 1.87 8.37 2.58
N MET A 59 2.04 7.27 1.85
CA MET A 59 2.02 7.24 0.40
C MET A 59 0.61 7.22 -0.17
N VAL A 60 -0.30 6.52 0.50
CA VAL A 60 -1.64 6.21 -0.01
C VAL A 60 -2.65 6.51 1.08
N ASP A 61 -3.33 7.65 0.97
CA ASP A 61 -4.31 8.09 1.96
C ASP A 61 -5.58 7.22 2.02
N ASP A 62 -5.81 6.43 0.97
CA ASP A 62 -7.02 5.61 0.78
C ASP A 62 -6.74 4.11 0.99
N VAL A 63 -5.79 3.72 1.85
CA VAL A 63 -5.62 2.32 2.30
C VAL A 63 -5.97 2.15 3.77
N ILE A 64 -6.53 0.99 4.09
CA ILE A 64 -6.76 0.51 5.45
C ILE A 64 -5.77 -0.61 5.69
N VAL A 65 -5.04 -0.53 6.80
CA VAL A 65 -4.19 -1.61 7.28
C VAL A 65 -4.89 -2.28 8.45
N GLU A 66 -5.24 -3.55 8.26
CA GLU A 66 -5.80 -4.41 9.29
C GLU A 66 -4.74 -5.40 9.77
N THR A 67 -4.86 -5.85 11.01
CA THR A 67 -4.00 -6.89 11.57
C THR A 67 -4.85 -8.13 11.81
N ASN A 68 -4.47 -9.25 11.17
CA ASN A 68 -5.11 -10.54 11.33
C ASN A 68 -4.12 -11.52 11.96
N GLY A 69 -4.13 -11.61 13.29
CA GLY A 69 -3.13 -12.37 14.04
C GLY A 69 -1.76 -11.69 14.00
N ASP A 70 -0.77 -12.37 13.42
CA ASP A 70 0.60 -11.86 13.24
C ASP A 70 0.83 -11.24 11.85
N GLU A 71 -0.19 -11.23 10.98
CA GLU A 71 -0.10 -10.75 9.60
C GLU A 71 -0.82 -9.41 9.42
N TYR A 72 -0.23 -8.54 8.59
CA TYR A 72 -0.86 -7.29 8.16
C TYR A 72 -1.58 -7.49 6.83
N TRP A 73 -2.82 -7.03 6.77
CA TRP A 73 -3.68 -7.05 5.59
C TRP A 73 -3.95 -5.62 5.13
N ILE A 74 -3.83 -5.38 3.83
CA ILE A 74 -4.01 -4.07 3.19
C ILE A 74 -5.25 -4.13 2.31
N GLN A 75 -6.15 -3.17 2.51
CA GLN A 75 -7.38 -3.01 1.73
C GLN A 75 -7.49 -1.57 1.23
N ALA A 76 -8.14 -1.36 0.08
CA ALA A 76 -8.56 -0.02 -0.31
C ALA A 76 -9.66 0.45 0.64
N MET A 77 -9.56 1.70 1.11
CA MET A 77 -10.69 2.39 1.70
C MET A 77 -11.71 2.59 0.60
N VAL A 78 -12.75 1.76 0.56
CA VAL A 78 -13.90 2.00 -0.30
C VAL A 78 -14.53 3.28 0.21
N LYS A 79 -14.25 4.41 -0.45
CA LYS A 79 -15.08 5.60 -0.31
C LYS A 79 -16.48 5.13 -0.65
N GLN A 80 -17.34 5.01 0.37
CA GLN A 80 -18.76 4.89 0.15
C GLN A 80 -19.15 6.16 -0.60
N ASP A 81 -19.16 6.09 -1.93
CA ASP A 81 -19.89 7.03 -2.75
C ASP A 81 -21.37 6.75 -2.40
N THR A 82 -21.82 7.32 -1.28
CA THR A 82 -23.23 7.47 -1.00
C THR A 82 -23.79 8.44 -2.03
N LYS A 83 -23.93 7.97 -3.28
CA LYS A 83 -25.04 8.39 -4.10
C LYS A 83 -26.29 7.66 -3.62
N HIS A 84 -26.86 8.31 -2.62
CA HIS A 84 -28.26 8.28 -2.22
C HIS A 84 -29.18 8.37 -3.46
N VAL A 85 -30.20 7.51 -3.48
CA VAL A 85 -31.54 7.59 -4.13
C VAL A 85 -31.60 7.72 -5.65
#